data_AF-A0A0Q0CIA6-F1
#
_entry.id   AF-A0A0Q0CIA6-F1
#
_cell.length_a   1.000
_cell.length_b   1.000
_cell.length_c   1.000
_cell.angle_alpha   90.00
_cell.angle_beta   90.00
_cell.angle_gamma   90.00
#
_symmetry.space_group_name_H-M   'P 1'
#
loop_
_entity.id
_entity.type
_entity.pdbx_description
1 polymer ?
#
loop_
_entity_poly.entity_id
_entity_poly.type
_entity_poly.pdbx_seq_one_letter_code
_entity_poly.pdbx_strand_id
1 'polypeptide(L)' 'MQGGRLVTCGAPGDVLTAELVCQVFDVHVQIMREPVAGTPMCIVERSTRCTS' A
#
# COMPACT_ATOMS: atom_id res chain seq x y z
N MET A 1 19.83 10.16 -3.82
CA MET A 1 18.40 10.35 -3.50
C MET A 1 17.74 10.86 -4.77
N GLN A 2 17.06 10.00 -5.53
CA GLN A 2 16.43 10.39 -6.79
C GLN A 2 15.19 11.25 -6.45
N GLY A 3 14.98 12.37 -7.14
CA GLY A 3 13.90 13.32 -6.86
C GLY A 3 12.55 12.64 -6.79
N GLY A 4 12.08 12.37 -5.57
CA GLY A 4 10.86 11.60 -5.32
C GLY A 4 9.68 12.22 -6.06
N ARG A 5 8.97 11.40 -6.83
CA ARG A 5 7.76 11.80 -7.57
C ARG A 5 6.53 11.47 -6.73
N LEU A 6 5.64 12.44 -6.55
CA LEU A 6 4.35 12.20 -5.93
C LEU A 6 3.51 11.29 -6.84
N VAL A 7 3.16 10.09 -6.35
CA VAL A 7 2.39 9.10 -7.14
C VAL A 7 0.89 9.30 -6.95
N THR A 8 0.44 9.59 -5.73
CA THR A 8 -0.95 9.93 -5.42
C THR A 8 -1.01 10.70 -4.08
N CYS A 9 -2.12 11.38 -3.84
CA CYS A 9 -2.39 12.11 -2.59
C CYS A 9 -3.91 12.09 -2.33
N GLY A 10 -4.30 11.96 -1.07
CA GLY A 10 -5.69 11.82 -0.67
C GLY A 10 -5.81 11.33 0.78
N ALA A 11 -7.02 10.95 1.19
CA ALA A 11 -7.20 10.34 2.50
C ALA A 11 -6.55 8.95 2.51
N PRO A 12 -6.20 8.40 3.70
CA PRO A 12 -5.56 7.09 3.80
C PRO A 12 -6.32 5.98 3.05
N GLY A 13 -7.66 5.99 3.08
CA GLY A 13 -8.49 5.02 2.38
C GLY A 13 -8.49 5.15 0.85
N ASP A 14 -8.07 6.30 0.32
CA ASP A 14 -8.01 6.56 -1.13
C ASP A 14 -6.64 6.24 -1.71
N VAL A 15 -5.58 6.30 -0.89
CA VAL A 15 -4.19 6.14 -1.33
C VAL A 15 -3.58 4.79 -0.93
N LEU A 16 -4.02 4.18 0.17
CA LEU A 16 -3.44 2.93 0.64
C LEU A 16 -4.11 1.74 -0.04
N THR A 17 -3.74 1.44 -1.29
CA THR A 17 -4.23 0.24 -2.01
C THR A 17 -3.12 -0.78 -2.21
N ALA A 18 -3.48 -2.06 -2.38
CA ALA A 18 -2.51 -3.13 -2.60
C ALA A 18 -1.70 -2.92 -3.90
N GLU A 19 -2.37 -2.44 -4.94
CA GLU A 19 -1.76 -2.16 -6.25
C GLU A 19 -0.73 -1.05 -6.14
N LEU A 20 -1.05 0.04 -5.43
CA LEU A 20 -0.11 1.16 -5.26
C LEU A 20 1.10 0.74 -4.42
N VAL A 21 0.88 -0.05 -3.37
CA VAL A 21 1.98 -0.55 -2.53
C VAL A 21 2.89 -1.47 -3.33
N CYS A 22 2.35 -2.39 -4.13
CA CYS A 22 3.15 -3.21 -5.05
C CYS A 22 3.91 -2.32 -6.08
N GLN A 23 3.26 -1.32 -6.68
CA GLN A 23 3.92 -0.45 -7.67
C GLN A 23 5.07 0.38 -7.09
N VAL A 24 4.93 0.89 -5.87
CA VAL A 24 5.91 1.81 -5.26
C VAL A 24 6.99 1.07 -4.48
N PHE A 25 6.62 -0.02 -3.80
CA PHE A 25 7.50 -0.73 -2.88
C PHE A 25 7.89 -2.15 -3.33
N ASP A 26 7.28 -2.68 -4.39
CA ASP A 26 7.51 -4.04 -4.89
C ASP A 26 7.20 -5.12 -3.83
N VAL A 27 6.09 -4.94 -3.09
CA VAL A 27 5.66 -5.85 -2.01
C VAL A 27 4.20 -6.27 -2.18
N HIS A 28 3.92 -7.55 -1.96
CA HIS A 28 2.56 -8.08 -1.85
C HIS A 28 1.97 -7.81 -0.46
N VAL A 29 0.82 -7.15 -0.45
CA VAL A 29 0.08 -6.81 0.76
C VAL A 29 -1.42 -6.99 0.56
N GLN A 30 -2.12 -7.21 1.67
CA GLN A 30 -3.57 -7.07 1.76
C GLN A 30 -3.90 -5.77 2.50
N ILE A 31 -4.81 -4.96 1.95
CA ILE A 31 -5.36 -3.81 2.66
C ILE A 31 -6.79 -4.13 3.10
N MET A 32 -7.08 -3.98 4.38
CA MET A 32 -8.42 -4.15 4.94
C MET A 32 -8.79 -2.97 5.84
N ARG A 33 -10.08 -2.76 6.09
CA ARG A 33 -10.52 -1.84 7.15
C ARG A 33 -10.40 -2.55 8.49
N GLU A 34 -9.73 -1.94 9.45
CA GLU A 34 -9.68 -2.52 10.79
C GLU A 34 -11.03 -2.37 11.51
N PRO A 35 -11.38 -3.33 12.39
CA PRO A 35 -12.74 -3.46 12.88
C PRO A 35 -13.15 -2.45 13.95
N VAL A 36 -12.22 -1.67 14.51
CA VAL A 36 -12.46 -0.76 15.65
C VAL A 36 -12.68 0.68 15.17
N ALA A 37 -11.74 1.27 14.43
CA ALA A 37 -11.80 2.66 13.96
C ALA A 37 -12.09 2.79 12.45
N GLY A 38 -12.26 1.69 11.72
CA GLY A 38 -12.49 1.66 10.28
C GLY A 38 -11.31 2.14 9.41
N THR A 39 -10.14 2.37 10.00
CA THR A 39 -8.95 2.86 9.27
C THR A 39 -8.33 1.77 8.40
N PRO A 40 -7.59 2.11 7.33
CA PRO A 40 -6.94 1.11 6.51
C PRO A 40 -5.76 0.48 7.26
N MET A 41 -5.76 -0.85 7.32
CA MET A 41 -4.71 -1.69 7.88
C MET A 41 -4.03 -2.47 6.75
N CYS A 42 -2.70 -2.39 6.70
CA CYS A 42 -1.86 -3.09 5.73
C CYS A 42 -1.27 -4.36 6.36
N ILE A 43 -1.50 -5.50 5.73
CA ILE A 43 -1.02 -6.82 6.17
C ILE A 43 -0.07 -7.34 5.09
N VAL A 44 1.16 -7.69 5.48
CA VAL A 44 2.14 -8.26 4.57
C VAL A 44 1.94 -9.77 4.51
N GLU A 45 1.59 -10.30 3.34
CA GLU A 45 1.22 -11.72 3.17
C GLU A 45 2.46 -12.64 3.16
N ARG A 46 3.58 -12.16 2.60
CA ARG A 46 4.95 -12.71 2.68
C ARG A 46 5.90 -11.69 2.02
N SER A 47 7.16 -11.60 2.45
CA SER A 47 8.17 -10.71 1.85
C SER A 47 8.64 -11.19 0.46
N THR A 48 7.70 -11.59 -0.39
CA THR A 48 7.96 -11.93 -1.80
C THR A 48 7.83 -10.66 -2.61
N ARG A 49 8.83 -10.41 -3.46
CA ARG A 49 8.76 -9.28 -4.40
C ARG A 49 7.59 -9.47 -5.35
N CYS A 50 6.96 -8.37 -5.72
CA CYS A 50 5.89 -8.32 -6.70
C CYS A 50 6.48 -8.39 -8.12
N THR A 51 7.33 -9.41 -8.39
CA THR A 51 7.91 -9.59 -9.71
C THR A 51 6.85 -10.11 -10.67
N SER A 52 6.64 -9.33 -11.73
CA SER A 52 5.71 -9.48 -12.85
C SER A 52 5.64 -10.87 -13.48
#